data_AF-A0A2E6HYG7-F1
#
_entry.id   AF-A0A2E6HYG7-F1
#
_cell.length_a   1.000
_cell.length_b   1.000
_cell.length_c   1.000
_cell.angle_alpha   90.00
_cell.angle_beta   90.00
_cell.angle_gamma   90.00
#
_symmetry.space_group_name_H-M   'P 1'
#
loop_
_entity.id
_entity.type
_entity.pdbx_description
1 polymer ?
#
loop_
_entity_poly.entity_id
_entity_poly.type
_entity_poly.pdbx_seq_one_letter_code
_entity_poly.pdbx_strand_id
1 'polypeptide(L)'
;MTEGQMTDQIAAVLSEGIRATIQDKAPDAFRDAAIEAYRIRTGGRALSEDDAIINHVFPSDVQQTVALGLTLADSDKEKASVILKGATTSVLGRLSAVPAEHLQKDGRERRRGWRFWRKE
;
A
#
# COMPACT_ATOMS: atom_id res chain seq x y z
N MET A 1 -13.92 -12.74 -4.13
CA MET A 1 -13.30 -11.66 -4.92
C MET A 1 -12.31 -12.29 -5.88
N THR A 2 -12.44 -12.04 -7.18
CA THR A 2 -11.43 -12.48 -8.16
C THR A 2 -10.22 -11.56 -8.11
N GLU A 3 -9.08 -12.00 -8.63
CA GLU A 3 -7.86 -11.17 -8.70
C GLU A 3 -8.09 -9.87 -9.49
N GLY A 4 -8.87 -9.93 -10.58
CA GLY A 4 -9.27 -8.75 -11.34
C GLY A 4 -10.10 -7.77 -10.51
N GLN A 5 -11.12 -8.27 -9.80
CA GLN A 5 -11.96 -7.44 -8.93
C GLN A 5 -11.16 -6.77 -7.81
N MET A 6 -10.18 -7.47 -7.23
CA MET A 6 -9.28 -6.93 -6.22
C MET A 6 -8.44 -5.79 -6.78
N THR A 7 -7.87 -5.99 -7.97
CA THR A 7 -7.02 -5.01 -8.65
C THR A 7 -7.81 -3.74 -8.98
N ASP A 8 -9.03 -3.89 -9.49
CA ASP A 8 -9.92 -2.76 -9.78
C ASP A 8 -10.30 -1.99 -8.51
N GLN A 9 -10.56 -2.70 -7.41
CA GLN A 9 -10.87 -2.08 -6.13
C GLN A 9 -9.68 -1.31 -5.55
N ILE A 10 -8.47 -1.88 -5.60
CA ILE A 10 -7.23 -1.20 -5.20
C ILE A 10 -7.01 0.06 -6.05
N ALA A 11 -7.18 -0.06 -7.37
CA ALA A 11 -7.02 1.07 -8.28
C ALA A 11 -8.02 2.19 -7.99
N ALA A 12 -9.28 1.85 -7.69
CA ALA A 12 -10.31 2.82 -7.32
C ALA A 12 -9.98 3.55 -6.01
N VAL A 13 -9.57 2.82 -4.97
CA VAL A 13 -9.20 3.40 -3.66
C VAL A 13 -8.01 4.35 -3.80
N LEU A 14 -6.96 3.95 -4.51
CA LEU A 14 -5.79 4.81 -4.72
C LEU A 14 -6.14 6.06 -5.54
N SER A 15 -6.98 5.89 -6.57
CA SER A 15 -7.42 7.02 -7.41
C SER A 15 -8.21 8.05 -6.61
N GLU A 16 -9.11 7.60 -5.74
CA GLU A 16 -9.89 8.49 -4.87
C GLU A 16 -9.00 9.16 -3.82
N GLY A 17 -8.05 8.42 -3.23
CA GLY A 17 -7.09 8.98 -2.28
C GLY A 17 -6.24 10.11 -2.90
N ILE A 18 -5.74 9.91 -4.13
CA ILE A 18 -5.01 10.95 -4.87
C ILE A 18 -5.91 12.15 -5.15
N ARG A 19 -7.14 11.90 -5.60
CA ARG A 19 -8.10 12.96 -5.90
C ARG A 19 -8.38 13.81 -4.66
N ALA A 20 -8.70 13.20 -3.52
CA ALA A 20 -8.92 13.89 -2.25
C ALA A 20 -7.67 14.66 -1.79
N THR A 21 -6.48 14.08 -1.99
CA THR A 21 -5.23 14.75 -1.64
C THR A 21 -5.01 16.03 -2.45
N ILE A 22 -5.33 16.02 -3.74
CA ILE A 22 -5.17 17.19 -4.63
C ILE A 22 -6.32 18.20 -4.45
N GLN A 23 -7.57 17.73 -4.52
CA GLN A 23 -8.76 18.59 -4.59
C GLN A 23 -9.15 19.14 -3.22
N ASP A 24 -9.14 18.29 -2.20
CA ASP A 24 -9.57 18.65 -0.84
C ASP A 24 -8.39 19.08 0.04
N LYS A 25 -7.17 19.11 -0.54
CA LYS A 25 -5.91 19.44 0.15
C LYS A 25 -5.73 18.61 1.43
N ALA A 26 -6.19 17.37 1.41
CA ALA A 26 -6.09 16.42 2.52
C ALA A 26 -4.77 15.65 2.42
N PRO A 27 -3.69 16.04 3.12
CA PRO A 27 -2.36 15.47 2.93
C PRO A 27 -2.30 13.98 3.29
N ASP A 28 -3.17 13.53 4.19
CA ASP A 28 -3.24 12.14 4.64
C ASP A 28 -4.13 11.24 3.77
N ALA A 29 -4.95 11.80 2.87
CA ALA A 29 -5.94 11.01 2.13
C ALA A 29 -5.31 9.91 1.25
N PHE A 30 -4.17 10.19 0.63
CA PHE A 30 -3.46 9.18 -0.15
C PHE A 30 -2.72 8.15 0.71
N ARG A 31 -2.27 8.55 1.91
CA ARG A 31 -1.71 7.62 2.90
C ARG A 31 -2.79 6.65 3.39
N ASP A 32 -3.97 7.15 3.75
CA ASP A 32 -5.09 6.34 4.19
C ASP A 32 -5.56 5.39 3.09
N ALA A 33 -5.60 5.87 1.84
CA ALA A 33 -5.89 5.03 0.68
C ALA A 33 -4.84 3.92 0.48
N ALA A 34 -3.55 4.19 0.74
CA ALA A 34 -2.51 3.17 0.66
C ALA A 34 -2.68 2.09 1.75
N ILE A 35 -3.07 2.49 2.96
CA ILE A 35 -3.39 1.55 4.06
C ILE A 35 -4.58 0.68 3.66
N GLU A 36 -5.65 1.28 3.14
CA GLU A 36 -6.84 0.54 2.73
C GLU A 36 -6.55 -0.40 1.55
N ALA A 37 -5.77 0.05 0.56
CA ALA A 37 -5.30 -0.79 -0.54
C ALA A 37 -4.49 -1.99 -0.03
N TYR A 38 -3.67 -1.82 1.00
CA TYR A 38 -2.96 -2.91 1.66
C TYR A 38 -3.91 -3.89 2.35
N ARG A 39 -4.90 -3.38 3.08
CA ARG A 39 -5.92 -4.21 3.73
C ARG A 39 -6.72 -5.02 2.71
N ILE A 40 -7.15 -4.41 1.61
CA ILE A 40 -7.81 -5.10 0.49
C ILE A 40 -6.88 -6.18 -0.08
N ARG A 41 -5.62 -5.83 -0.36
CA ARG A 41 -4.64 -6.73 -0.94
C ARG A 41 -4.40 -7.96 -0.09
N THR A 42 -4.39 -7.81 1.24
CA THR A 42 -4.02 -8.85 2.22
C THR A 42 -5.22 -9.51 2.91
N GLY A 43 -6.44 -9.06 2.60
CA GLY A 43 -7.65 -9.40 3.35
C GLY A 43 -7.59 -8.99 4.83
N GLY A 44 -6.73 -8.02 5.17
CA GLY A 44 -6.52 -7.53 6.55
C GLY A 44 -5.73 -8.47 7.47
N ARG A 45 -5.00 -9.46 6.93
CA ARG A 45 -4.40 -10.55 7.74
C ARG A 45 -2.87 -10.51 7.90
N ALA A 46 -2.17 -9.62 7.18
CA ALA A 46 -0.71 -9.62 7.12
C ALA A 46 -0.08 -8.71 8.20
N LEU A 47 -0.33 -7.41 8.13
CA LEU A 47 0.02 -6.44 9.16
C LEU A 47 -1.27 -5.89 9.77
N SER A 48 -1.32 -5.84 11.10
CA SER A 48 -2.48 -5.38 11.87
C SER A 48 -2.36 -3.96 12.39
N GLU A 49 -1.13 -3.44 12.48
CA GLU A 49 -0.85 -2.09 12.97
C GLU A 49 -0.66 -1.14 11.79
N ASP A 50 -1.36 0.00 11.84
CA ASP A 50 -1.32 0.99 10.76
C ASP A 50 0.10 1.52 10.53
N ASP A 51 0.89 1.73 11.58
CA ASP A 51 2.28 2.18 11.46
C ASP A 51 3.16 1.18 10.70
N ALA A 52 2.94 -0.12 10.92
CA ALA A 52 3.66 -1.17 10.18
C ALA A 52 3.22 -1.19 8.70
N ILE A 53 1.92 -1.01 8.44
CA ILE A 53 1.39 -0.91 7.08
C ILE A 53 2.00 0.31 6.38
N ILE A 54 1.96 1.48 7.01
CA ILE A 54 2.50 2.74 6.48
C ILE A 54 3.99 2.60 6.16
N ASN A 55 4.78 2.04 7.08
CA ASN A 55 6.21 1.83 6.84
C ASN A 55 6.48 0.90 5.64
N HIS A 56 5.56 -0.01 5.34
CA HIS A 56 5.66 -0.92 4.19
C HIS A 56 5.19 -0.27 2.88
N VAL A 57 3.98 0.29 2.83
CA VAL A 57 3.36 0.78 1.57
C VAL A 57 3.52 2.27 1.33
N PHE A 58 3.70 3.06 2.38
CA PHE A 58 3.79 4.52 2.32
C PHE A 58 5.01 5.07 3.08
N PRO A 59 6.23 4.58 2.79
CA PRO A 59 7.45 5.04 3.44
C PRO A 59 7.78 6.51 3.11
N SER A 60 8.77 7.06 3.82
CA SER A 60 9.14 8.48 3.75
C SER A 60 9.45 8.98 2.32
N ASP A 61 9.98 8.16 1.43
CA ASP A 61 10.23 8.55 0.03
C ASP A 61 8.92 8.79 -0.73
N VAL A 62 7.91 7.95 -0.50
CA VAL A 62 6.56 8.13 -1.05
C VAL A 62 5.91 9.37 -0.45
N GLN A 63 6.02 9.56 0.86
CA GLN A 63 5.50 10.75 1.56
C GLN A 63 6.10 12.05 0.98
N GLN A 64 7.41 12.10 0.81
CA GLN A 64 8.11 13.26 0.25
C GLN A 64 7.70 13.52 -1.21
N THR A 65 7.56 12.46 -2.01
CA THR A 65 7.12 12.56 -3.40
C THR A 65 5.71 13.15 -3.48
N VAL A 66 4.80 12.72 -2.61
CA VAL A 66 3.42 13.23 -2.54
C VAL A 66 3.40 14.68 -2.08
N ALA A 67 4.18 15.02 -1.04
CA ALA A 67 4.33 16.40 -0.58
C ALA A 67 4.82 17.32 -1.70
N LEU A 68 5.83 16.89 -2.47
CA LEU A 68 6.33 17.63 -3.63
C LEU A 68 5.23 17.79 -4.70
N GLY A 69 4.49 16.72 -5.01
CA GLY A 69 3.37 16.76 -5.94
C GLY A 69 2.30 17.78 -5.53
N LEU A 70 1.98 17.85 -4.24
CA LEU A 70 1.03 18.82 -3.69
C LEU A 70 1.52 20.26 -3.77
N THR A 71 2.80 20.52 -3.49
CA THR A 71 3.36 21.87 -3.65
C THR A 71 3.29 22.38 -5.09
N LEU A 72 3.30 21.46 -6.05
CA LEU A 72 3.22 21.77 -7.47
C LEU A 72 1.78 21.78 -8.02
N ALA A 73 0.80 21.21 -7.31
CA ALA A 73 -0.56 21.06 -7.80
C ALA A 73 -1.23 22.38 -8.20
N ASP A 74 -0.91 23.47 -7.51
CA ASP A 74 -1.44 24.81 -7.76
C ASP A 74 -0.64 25.59 -8.83
N SER A 75 0.62 25.23 -9.09
CA SER A 75 1.54 25.99 -9.97
C SER A 75 1.85 25.30 -11.30
N ASP A 76 1.93 23.98 -11.32
CA ASP A 76 2.27 23.15 -12.48
C ASP A 76 1.58 21.78 -12.37
N LYS A 77 0.32 21.75 -12.84
CA LYS A 77 -0.56 20.57 -12.77
C LYS A 77 0.01 19.36 -13.52
N GLU A 78 0.71 19.58 -14.63
CA GLU A 78 1.30 18.50 -15.41
C GLU A 78 2.45 17.83 -14.63
N LYS A 79 3.35 18.62 -14.04
CA LYS A 79 4.42 18.07 -13.19
C LYS A 79 3.86 17.40 -11.94
N ALA A 80 2.88 18.02 -11.28
CA ALA A 80 2.21 17.43 -10.13
C ALA A 80 1.61 16.06 -10.47
N SER A 81 0.93 15.95 -11.62
CA SER A 81 0.35 14.69 -12.12
C SER A 81 1.41 13.61 -12.32
N VAL A 82 2.54 13.93 -12.95
CA VAL A 82 3.64 12.97 -13.17
C VAL A 82 4.22 12.49 -11.84
N ILE A 83 4.45 13.40 -10.89
CA ILE A 83 5.00 13.08 -9.58
C ILE A 83 4.06 12.17 -8.78
N LEU A 84 2.77 12.50 -8.74
CA LEU A 84 1.76 11.71 -8.03
C LEU A 84 1.54 10.33 -8.68
N LYS A 85 1.64 10.24 -10.01
CA LYS A 85 1.66 8.94 -10.72
C LYS A 85 2.88 8.10 -10.33
N GLY A 86 4.04 8.73 -10.16
CA GLY A 86 5.25 8.08 -9.65
C GLY A 86 5.05 7.51 -8.24
N ALA A 87 4.48 8.31 -7.33
CA ALA A 87 4.15 7.87 -5.98
C ALA A 87 3.18 6.67 -5.98
N THR A 88 2.13 6.74 -6.80
CA THR A 88 1.15 5.64 -6.99
C THR A 88 1.81 4.36 -7.49
N THR A 89 2.70 4.46 -8.47
CA THR A 89 3.43 3.32 -9.00
C THR A 89 4.31 2.68 -7.92
N SER A 90 4.95 3.51 -7.08
CA SER A 90 5.73 3.06 -5.93
C SER A 90 4.90 2.30 -4.89
N VAL A 91 3.68 2.77 -4.59
CA VAL A 91 2.73 2.08 -3.69
C VAL A 91 2.32 0.73 -4.29
N LEU A 92 1.93 0.71 -5.57
CA LEU A 92 1.53 -0.53 -6.26
C LEU A 92 2.65 -1.57 -6.30
N GLY A 93 3.90 -1.15 -6.53
CA GLY A 93 5.06 -2.04 -6.47
C GLY A 93 5.22 -2.69 -5.09
N ARG A 94 5.04 -1.92 -4.02
CA ARG A 94 5.11 -2.41 -2.62
C ARG A 94 3.95 -3.32 -2.24
N LEU A 95 2.74 -3.02 -2.73
CA LEU A 95 1.57 -3.90 -2.59
C LEU A 95 1.76 -5.24 -3.31
N SER A 96 2.49 -5.23 -4.43
CA SER A 96 2.78 -6.45 -5.20
C SER A 96 3.84 -7.32 -4.54
N ALA A 97 4.75 -6.73 -3.77
CA ALA A 97 5.82 -7.42 -3.05
C ALA A 97 5.35 -8.15 -1.77
N VAL A 98 4.07 -8.05 -1.40
CA VAL A 98 3.54 -8.75 -0.22
C VAL A 98 3.52 -10.27 -0.49
N PRO A 99 4.24 -11.10 0.30
CA PRO A 99 4.32 -12.54 0.06
C PRO A 99 2.95 -13.22 0.14
N ALA A 100 2.66 -14.12 -0.80
CA ALA A 100 1.45 -14.94 -0.81
C ALA A 100 1.31 -15.86 0.43
N GLU A 101 2.39 -16.07 1.18
CA GLU A 101 2.40 -16.83 2.43
C GLU A 101 1.59 -16.18 3.57
N HIS A 102 1.39 -14.86 3.51
CA HIS A 102 0.46 -14.15 4.42
C HIS A 102 -0.99 -14.16 3.92
N LEU A 103 -1.21 -14.52 2.65
CA LEU A 103 -2.53 -14.58 1.99
C LEU A 103 -3.21 -15.93 2.16
N GLN A 104 -2.46 -17.00 2.46
CA GLN A 104 -3.00 -18.34 2.74
C GLN A 104 -2.71 -18.78 4.17
N LYS A 105 -3.56 -18.37 5.12
CA LYS A 105 -3.73 -19.13 6.38
C LYS A 105 -5.20 -19.22 6.74
N ASP A 106 -5.93 -19.99 5.95
CA ASP A 106 -7.06 -20.76 6.45
C ASP A 106 -6.75 -22.25 6.24
N GLY A 107 -6.62 -22.99 7.35
CA GLY A 107 -6.78 -24.45 7.36
C GLY A 107 -5.52 -25.31 7.57
N ARG A 108 -5.23 -25.61 8.84
CA ARG A 108 -4.45 -26.74 9.41
C ARG A 108 -2.95 -26.54 9.72
N GLU A 109 -2.62 -27.07 10.89
CA GLU A 109 -1.30 -27.40 11.44
C GLU A 109 -0.35 -26.27 11.86
N ARG A 110 -0.75 -25.57 12.94
CA ARG A 110 0.21 -25.26 14.01
C ARG A 110 0.46 -26.53 14.84
N ARG A 111 1.40 -27.39 14.42
CA ARG A 111 2.18 -28.30 15.28
C ARG A 111 3.15 -29.11 14.41
N ARG A 112 4.44 -29.10 14.83
CA ARG A 112 5.62 -29.82 14.27
C ARG A 112 6.36 -29.00 13.20
N GLY A 113 7.67 -28.75 13.27
CA GLY A 113 8.65 -29.13 14.27
C GLY A 113 9.90 -28.26 14.13
N TRP A 114 10.25 -27.55 15.19
CA TRP A 114 11.60 -27.04 15.40
C TRP A 114 12.33 -28.10 16.22
N ARG A 115 12.75 -29.16 15.54
CA ARG A 115 13.75 -30.10 16.05
C ARG A 115 14.58 -30.49 14.86
N PHE A 116 15.82 -30.00 14.85
CA PHE A 116 17.04 -30.59 14.29
C PHE A 116 17.96 -29.43 13.97
N TRP A 117 19.00 -29.23 14.80
CA TRP A 117 20.35 -28.78 14.44
C TRP A 117 21.17 -28.69 15.74
N ARG A 118 21.53 -29.85 16.30
CA ARG A 118 22.77 -30.09 17.06
C ARG A 118 23.08 -31.59 17.04
N LYS A 119 24.06 -31.96 16.23
CA LYS A 119 25.02 -33.05 16.49
C LYS A 119 26.39 -32.33 16.38
N GLU A 120 27.13 -32.20 17.46
CA GLU A 120 28.13 -33.19 17.94
C GLU A 120 29.06 -33.64 16.82
#